data_AF-A0AAU7DS38-F1
#
_entry.id   AF-A0AAU7DS38-F1
#
_cell.length_a   1.000
_cell.length_b   1.000
_cell.length_c   1.000
_cell.angle_alpha   90.00
_cell.angle_beta   90.00
_cell.angle_gamma   90.00
#
_symmetry.space_group_name_H-M   'P 1'
#
loop_
_entity.id
_entity.type
_entity.pdbx_description
1 polymer ?
#
loop_
_entity_poly.entity_id
_entity_poly.type
_entity_poly.pdbx_seq_one_letter_code
_entity_poly.pdbx_strand_id
1 'polypeptide(L)'
;MQASNHVQEHIGTIAKHEQEFLARRSPAERLGDLTATIVGNLGFVAAHILLFVFWILVNTLHLLQIPHFDPMPFSLLGTVVAMEAILLASLILMRQSRLARRADEREHLMLQILLLTEKEVTALISMNRQIAAKVGLSDIRDSKEIEQLGRKTSIDQVAQDIQRSLSEDL
;
A
#
# COMPACT_ATOMS: atom_id res chain seq x y z
N MET A 1 -4.11 39.36 -5.19
CA MET A 1 -3.44 38.31 -5.99
C MET A 1 -2.25 37.72 -5.21
N GLN A 2 -2.49 36.90 -4.18
CA GLN A 2 -1.43 36.44 -3.25
C GLN A 2 -1.40 34.91 -3.04
N ALA A 3 -2.32 34.16 -3.68
CA ALA A 3 -2.42 32.70 -3.56
C ALA A 3 -1.44 31.91 -4.45
N SER A 4 -0.74 32.56 -5.40
CA SER A 4 0.10 31.87 -6.38
C SER A 4 1.48 31.43 -5.84
N ASN A 5 2.03 32.11 -4.83
CA ASN A 5 3.39 31.81 -4.33
C ASN A 5 3.43 30.53 -3.48
N HIS A 6 2.41 30.29 -2.65
CA HIS A 6 2.42 29.16 -1.71
C HIS A 6 2.28 27.80 -2.41
N VAL A 7 1.55 27.76 -3.54
CA VAL A 7 1.37 26.54 -4.34
C VAL A 7 2.66 26.22 -5.13
N GLN A 8 3.35 27.23 -5.67
CA GLN A 8 4.62 27.03 -6.38
C GLN A 8 5.74 26.58 -5.44
N GLU A 9 5.78 27.09 -4.21
CA GLU A 9 6.75 26.68 -3.19
C GLU A 9 6.54 25.21 -2.78
N HIS A 10 5.28 24.79 -2.56
CA HIS A 10 4.95 23.41 -2.21
C HIS A 10 5.24 22.42 -3.35
N ILE A 11 4.99 22.80 -4.61
CA ILE A 11 5.32 21.97 -5.78
C ILE A 11 6.85 21.77 -5.87
N GLY A 12 7.63 22.80 -5.56
CA GLY A 12 9.09 22.72 -5.52
C GLY A 12 9.60 21.74 -4.45
N THR A 13 9.00 21.75 -3.26
CA THR A 13 9.37 20.84 -2.16
C THR A 13 9.02 19.38 -2.49
N ILE A 14 7.84 19.14 -3.08
CA ILE A 14 7.40 17.79 -3.48
C ILE A 14 8.31 17.23 -4.59
N ALA A 15 8.62 18.03 -5.61
CA ALA A 15 9.49 17.60 -6.71
C ALA A 15 10.93 17.29 -6.24
N LYS A 16 11.44 18.04 -5.26
CA LYS A 16 12.78 17.84 -4.71
C LYS A 16 12.87 16.57 -3.85
N HIS A 17 11.83 16.28 -3.07
CA HIS A 17 11.72 15.01 -2.32
C HIS A 17 11.62 13.79 -3.25
N GLU A 18 10.85 13.89 -4.34
CA GLU A 18 10.75 12.83 -5.35
C GLU A 18 12.13 12.57 -6.01
N GLN A 19 12.88 13.63 -6.35
CA GLN A 19 14.21 13.51 -6.94
C GLN A 19 15.24 12.92 -5.98
N GLU A 20 15.23 13.27 -4.70
CA GLU A 20 16.12 12.66 -3.70
C GLU A 20 15.79 11.18 -3.43
N PHE A 21 14.51 10.82 -3.49
CA PHE A 21 14.07 9.43 -3.38
C PHE A 21 14.51 8.58 -4.59
N LEU A 22 14.49 9.17 -5.79
CA LEU A 22 15.00 8.54 -7.01
C LEU A 22 16.53 8.45 -7.02
N ALA A 23 17.24 9.44 -6.47
CA ALA A 23 18.70 9.50 -6.45
C ALA A 23 19.36 8.53 -5.44
N ARG A 24 18.64 8.11 -4.40
CA ARG A 24 19.15 7.19 -3.36
C ARG A 24 18.92 5.70 -3.67
N ARG A 25 18.41 5.35 -4.86
CA ARG A 25 18.12 3.95 -5.19
C ARG A 25 19.39 3.15 -5.43
N SER A 26 19.51 2.06 -4.68
CA SER A 26 20.49 1.00 -4.94
C SER A 26 20.27 0.42 -6.35
N PRO A 27 21.33 0.05 -7.09
CA PRO A 27 21.18 -0.63 -8.38
C PRO A 27 20.31 -1.89 -8.31
N ALA A 28 20.21 -2.54 -7.14
CA ALA A 28 19.31 -3.67 -6.89
C ALA A 28 17.82 -3.25 -6.85
N GLU A 29 17.49 -2.07 -6.34
CA GLU A 29 16.11 -1.54 -6.33
C GLU A 29 15.64 -1.18 -7.74
N ARG A 30 16.56 -0.68 -8.57
CA ARG A 30 16.26 -0.35 -9.97
C ARG A 30 15.95 -1.61 -10.80
N LEU A 31 16.67 -2.70 -10.54
CA LEU A 31 16.42 -4.01 -11.17
C LEU A 31 15.10 -4.63 -10.69
N GLY A 32 14.77 -4.49 -9.40
CA GLY A 32 13.52 -4.95 -8.79
C GLY A 32 12.27 -4.22 -9.29
N ASP A 33 12.39 -2.94 -9.62
CA ASP A 33 11.30 -2.14 -10.18
C ASP A 33 11.02 -2.48 -11.66
N LEU A 34 12.08 -2.67 -12.44
CA LEU A 34 11.99 -3.16 -13.82
C LEU A 34 11.38 -4.57 -13.89
N THR A 35 11.93 -5.52 -13.13
CA THR A 35 11.47 -6.91 -13.16
C THR A 35 10.00 -7.04 -12.80
N ALA A 36 9.52 -6.35 -11.76
CA ALA A 36 8.12 -6.57 -11.38
C ALA A 36 7.12 -5.52 -11.89
N THR A 37 7.56 -4.58 -12.74
CA THR A 37 6.64 -3.99 -13.74
C THR A 37 6.40 -4.99 -14.88
N ILE A 38 7.41 -5.80 -15.20
CA ILE A 38 7.34 -6.84 -16.24
C ILE A 38 6.53 -8.07 -15.75
N VAL A 39 6.77 -8.55 -14.53
CA VAL A 39 6.06 -9.72 -13.95
C VAL A 39 4.55 -9.48 -13.75
N GLY A 40 4.14 -8.22 -13.55
CA GLY A 40 2.73 -7.84 -13.43
C GLY A 40 1.99 -7.69 -14.75
N ASN A 41 2.69 -7.79 -15.89
CA ASN A 41 2.10 -7.63 -17.22
C ASN A 41 1.77 -9.00 -17.82
N LEU A 42 0.56 -9.18 -18.33
CA LEU A 42 0.13 -10.39 -19.05
C LEU A 42 1.09 -10.77 -20.20
N GLY A 43 1.80 -9.78 -20.76
CA GLY A 43 2.83 -10.00 -21.78
C GLY A 43 4.01 -10.88 -21.33
N PHE A 44 4.41 -10.84 -20.05
CA PHE A 44 5.49 -11.70 -19.53
C PHE A 44 5.08 -13.17 -19.51
N VAL A 45 3.83 -13.44 -19.08
CA VAL A 45 3.25 -14.78 -19.08
C VAL A 45 3.14 -15.31 -20.51
N ALA A 46 2.66 -14.50 -21.45
CA ALA A 46 2.58 -14.88 -22.86
C ALA A 46 3.95 -15.21 -23.46
N ALA A 47 4.99 -14.43 -23.14
CA ALA A 47 6.36 -14.69 -23.57
C ALA A 47 6.90 -16.04 -23.03
N HIS A 48 6.61 -16.38 -21.77
CA HIS A 48 7.00 -17.67 -21.16
C HIS A 48 6.31 -18.85 -21.85
N ILE A 49 5.01 -18.73 -22.10
CA ILE A 49 4.26 -19.76 -22.82
C ILE A 49 4.85 -19.97 -24.21
N LEU A 50 5.14 -18.90 -24.96
CA LEU A 50 5.77 -18.99 -26.27
C LEU A 50 7.17 -19.59 -26.21
N LEU A 51 7.98 -19.25 -25.21
CA LEU A 51 9.30 -19.83 -24.99
C LEU A 51 9.22 -21.33 -24.72
N PHE A 52 8.29 -21.79 -23.87
CA PHE A 52 8.10 -23.21 -23.57
C PHE A 52 7.61 -23.98 -24.79
N VAL A 53 6.63 -23.44 -25.51
CA VAL A 53 6.14 -24.03 -26.77
C VAL A 53 7.28 -24.11 -27.78
N PHE A 54 8.05 -23.04 -27.97
CA PHE A 54 9.20 -23.03 -28.86
C PHE A 54 10.26 -24.08 -28.45
N TRP A 55 10.58 -24.19 -27.16
CA TRP A 55 11.54 -25.17 -26.65
C TRP A 55 11.09 -26.61 -26.90
N ILE A 56 9.81 -26.90 -26.65
CA ILE A 56 9.22 -28.21 -26.91
C ILE A 56 9.24 -28.50 -28.42
N LEU A 57 8.86 -27.54 -29.27
CA LEU A 57 8.89 -27.72 -30.72
C LEU A 57 10.31 -28.00 -31.21
N VAL A 58 11.33 -27.25 -30.79
CA VAL A 58 12.72 -27.46 -31.20
C VAL A 58 13.26 -28.82 -30.77
N ASN A 59 12.87 -29.31 -29.58
CA ASN A 59 13.33 -30.61 -29.08
C ASN A 59 12.52 -31.81 -29.59
N THR A 60 11.27 -31.60 -30.03
CA THR A 60 10.37 -32.70 -30.47
C THR A 60 10.32 -32.81 -31.99
N LEU A 61 10.31 -31.68 -32.70
CA LEU A 61 10.35 -31.64 -34.14
C LEU A 61 11.81 -31.65 -34.58
N HIS A 62 12.20 -32.67 -35.33
CA HIS A 62 13.51 -32.81 -35.95
C HIS A 62 13.68 -31.83 -37.14
N LEU A 63 13.17 -30.60 -37.00
CA LEU A 63 13.13 -29.55 -38.03
C LEU A 63 14.53 -29.05 -38.40
N LEU A 64 15.52 -29.16 -37.50
CA LEU A 64 16.84 -28.55 -37.66
C LEU A 64 18.02 -29.54 -37.74
N GLN A 65 17.79 -30.86 -37.79
CA GLN A 65 18.85 -31.89 -37.72
C GLN A 65 19.80 -31.76 -36.50
N ILE A 66 19.38 -31.00 -35.48
CA ILE A 66 20.12 -30.84 -34.23
C ILE A 66 19.84 -32.08 -33.36
N PRO A 67 20.87 -32.73 -32.79
CA PRO A 67 20.67 -33.82 -31.82
C PRO A 67 19.82 -33.34 -30.64
N HIS A 68 18.91 -34.19 -30.14
CA HIS A 68 18.01 -33.88 -29.03
C HIS A 68 18.78 -33.32 -27.83
N PHE A 69 18.69 -32.01 -27.60
CA PHE A 69 19.44 -31.31 -26.55
C PHE A 69 18.81 -31.55 -25.18
N ASP A 70 17.48 -31.62 -25.11
CA ASP A 70 16.71 -31.90 -23.90
C ASP A 70 15.63 -32.96 -24.22
N PRO A 71 15.99 -34.27 -24.20
CA PRO A 71 15.04 -35.35 -24.44
C PRO A 71 13.92 -35.37 -23.40
N MET A 72 12.74 -35.86 -23.79
CA MET A 72 11.63 -36.12 -22.86
C MET A 72 12.18 -36.98 -21.70
N PRO A 73 12.12 -36.53 -20.43
CA PRO A 73 11.12 -35.64 -19.81
C PRO A 73 11.47 -34.13 -19.68
N PHE A 74 12.39 -33.57 -20.47
CA PHE A 74 12.81 -32.15 -20.45
C PHE A 74 13.42 -31.68 -19.11
N SER A 75 14.47 -32.38 -18.65
CA SER A 75 15.09 -32.12 -17.34
C SER A 75 15.74 -30.73 -17.24
N LEU A 76 16.33 -30.24 -18.34
CA LEU A 76 16.97 -28.92 -18.36
C LEU A 76 15.93 -27.80 -18.27
N LEU A 77 14.86 -27.87 -19.07
CA LEU A 77 13.76 -26.91 -19.00
C LEU A 77 13.14 -26.88 -17.60
N GLY A 78 12.87 -28.05 -17.01
CA GLY A 78 12.33 -28.14 -15.64
C GLY A 78 13.23 -27.46 -14.60
N THR A 79 14.55 -27.65 -14.70
CA THR A 79 15.52 -27.07 -13.76
C THR A 79 15.57 -25.54 -13.89
N VAL A 80 15.59 -25.01 -15.12
CA VAL A 80 15.62 -23.57 -15.37
C VAL A 80 14.33 -22.91 -14.87
N VAL A 81 13.17 -23.51 -15.17
CA VAL A 81 11.86 -22.99 -14.72
C VAL A 81 11.74 -23.02 -13.19
N ALA A 82 12.21 -24.09 -12.54
CA ALA A 82 12.19 -24.16 -11.08
C ALA A 82 13.07 -23.07 -10.43
N MET A 83 14.26 -22.83 -10.98
CA MET A 83 15.13 -21.76 -10.52
C MET A 83 14.48 -20.38 -10.73
N GLU A 84 13.90 -20.14 -11.89
CA GLU A 84 13.17 -18.90 -12.19
C GLU A 84 11.99 -18.69 -11.23
N ALA A 85 11.21 -19.73 -10.94
CA ALA A 85 10.09 -19.65 -10.02
C ALA A 85 10.53 -19.23 -8.61
N ILE A 86 11.65 -19.73 -8.11
CA ILE A 86 12.21 -19.34 -6.80
C ILE A 86 12.61 -17.85 -6.80
N LEU A 87 13.24 -17.38 -7.88
CA LEU A 87 13.61 -15.97 -8.02
C LEU A 87 12.37 -15.07 -8.07
N LEU A 88 11.35 -15.44 -8.84
CA LEU A 88 10.09 -14.71 -8.93
C LEU A 88 9.37 -14.67 -7.58
N ALA A 89 9.27 -15.80 -6.88
CA ALA A 89 8.66 -15.87 -5.55
C ALA A 89 9.38 -14.95 -4.55
N SER A 90 10.71 -14.93 -4.55
CA SER A 90 11.52 -14.03 -3.71
C SER A 90 11.27 -12.55 -4.04
N LEU A 91 11.26 -12.19 -5.32
CA LEU A 91 10.98 -10.83 -5.77
C LEU A 91 9.55 -10.38 -5.40
N ILE A 92 8.56 -11.27 -5.53
CA ILE A 92 7.18 -11.03 -5.12
C ILE A 92 7.11 -10.81 -3.61
N LEU A 93 7.72 -11.68 -2.80
CA LEU A 93 7.72 -11.55 -1.35
C LEU A 93 8.39 -10.24 -0.90
N MET A 94 9.49 -9.87 -1.53
CA MET A 94 10.17 -8.60 -1.27
C MET A 94 9.31 -7.39 -1.65
N ARG A 95 8.49 -7.49 -2.71
CA ARG A 95 7.51 -6.45 -3.04
C ARG A 95 6.37 -6.40 -2.05
N GLN A 96 5.86 -7.55 -1.62
CA GLN A 96 4.82 -7.64 -0.60
C GLN A 96 5.30 -7.02 0.72
N SER A 97 6.53 -7.31 1.17
CA SER A 97 7.04 -6.73 2.42
C SER A 97 7.20 -5.19 2.33
N ARG A 98 7.66 -4.68 1.18
CA ARG A 98 7.72 -3.23 0.94
C ARG A 98 6.35 -2.57 0.93
N LEU A 99 5.36 -3.19 0.27
CA LEU A 99 3.99 -2.70 0.24
C LEU A 99 3.34 -2.74 1.63
N ALA A 100 3.57 -3.81 2.39
CA ALA A 100 3.08 -3.94 3.76
C ALA A 100 3.66 -2.85 4.67
N ARG A 101 4.96 -2.58 4.59
CA ARG A 101 5.59 -1.51 5.38
C ARG A 101 5.02 -0.12 5.03
N ARG A 102 4.76 0.15 3.74
CA ARG A 102 4.12 1.41 3.33
C ARG A 102 2.66 1.49 3.78
N ALA A 103 1.94 0.37 3.77
CA ALA A 103 0.57 0.31 4.27
C ALA A 103 0.52 0.61 5.77
N ASP A 104 1.44 0.04 6.56
CA ASP A 104 1.59 0.28 8.00
C ASP A 104 1.93 1.74 8.32
N GLU A 105 2.89 2.35 7.59
CA GLU A 105 3.18 3.77 7.71
C GLU A 105 1.96 4.66 7.39
N ARG A 106 1.21 4.32 6.33
CA ARG A 106 -0.02 5.03 5.96
C ARG A 106 -1.11 4.88 7.03
N GLU A 107 -1.23 3.70 7.63
CA GLU A 107 -2.19 3.43 8.69
C GLU A 107 -1.89 4.28 9.93
N HIS A 108 -0.63 4.32 10.36
CA HIS A 108 -0.19 5.20 11.45
C HIS A 108 -0.45 6.69 11.20
N LEU A 109 -0.22 7.17 9.98
CA LEU A 109 -0.54 8.55 9.60
C LEU A 109 -2.05 8.80 9.62
N MET A 110 -2.84 7.87 9.10
CA MET A 110 -4.29 7.98 9.06
C MET A 110 -4.90 8.01 10.46
N LEU A 111 -4.39 7.19 11.39
CA LEU A 111 -4.77 7.24 12.80
C LEU A 111 -4.45 8.61 13.41
N GLN A 112 -3.27 9.17 13.17
CA GLN A 112 -2.91 10.49 13.69
C GLN A 112 -3.84 11.61 13.17
N ILE A 113 -4.16 11.59 11.87
CA ILE A 113 -5.09 12.55 11.27
C ILE A 113 -6.48 12.39 11.90
N LEU A 114 -6.96 11.16 12.05
CA LEU A 114 -8.27 10.88 12.67
C LEU A 114 -8.35 11.46 14.10
N LEU A 115 -7.31 11.25 14.92
CA LEU A 115 -7.24 11.78 16.28
C LEU A 115 -7.15 13.30 16.34
N LEU A 116 -6.46 13.91 15.37
CA LEU A 116 -6.42 15.37 15.26
C LEU A 116 -7.80 15.92 14.87
N THR A 117 -8.44 15.33 13.86
CA THR A 117 -9.79 15.71 13.43
C THR A 117 -10.79 15.53 14.56
N GLU A 118 -10.71 14.45 15.34
CA GLU A 118 -11.58 14.24 16.50
C GLU A 118 -11.41 15.37 17.55
N LYS A 119 -10.17 15.77 17.84
CA LYS A 119 -9.89 16.89 18.75
C LYS A 119 -10.44 18.22 18.22
N GLU A 120 -10.28 18.49 16.92
CA GLU A 120 -10.80 19.68 16.27
C GLU A 120 -12.33 19.71 16.30
N VAL A 121 -13.00 18.60 15.98
CA VAL A 121 -14.46 18.46 16.05
C VAL A 121 -14.95 18.66 17.48
N THR A 122 -14.29 18.06 18.47
CA THR A 122 -14.62 18.27 19.89
C THR A 122 -14.50 19.75 20.29
N ALA A 123 -13.44 20.42 19.83
CA ALA A 123 -13.25 21.85 20.07
C ALA A 123 -14.34 22.70 19.41
N LEU A 124 -14.73 22.37 18.18
CA LEU A 124 -15.83 23.04 17.47
C LEU A 124 -17.17 22.84 18.20
N ILE A 125 -17.47 21.64 18.68
CA ILE A 125 -18.68 21.36 19.47
C ILE A 125 -18.67 22.21 20.75
N SER A 126 -17.53 22.26 21.46
CA SER A 126 -17.38 23.07 22.66
C SER A 126 -17.60 24.56 22.39
N MET A 127 -17.03 25.08 21.30
CA MET A 127 -17.23 26.48 20.88
C MET A 127 -18.70 26.75 20.52
N ASN A 128 -19.34 25.86 19.77
CA ASN A 128 -20.76 25.96 19.42
C ASN A 128 -21.66 25.93 20.66
N ARG A 129 -21.35 25.12 21.68
CA ARG A 129 -22.07 25.13 22.96
C ARG A 129 -21.97 26.47 23.69
N GLN A 130 -20.79 27.11 23.65
CA GLN A 130 -20.60 28.44 24.24
C GLN A 130 -21.41 29.51 23.48
N ILE A 131 -21.47 29.42 22.14
CA ILE A 131 -22.30 30.31 21.32
C ILE A 131 -23.79 30.09 21.63
N ALA A 132 -24.26 28.84 21.65
CA ALA A 132 -25.65 28.51 21.97
C ALA A 132 -26.07 29.05 23.34
N ALA A 133 -25.18 29.00 24.34
CA ALA A 133 -25.40 29.60 25.66
C ALA A 133 -25.57 31.12 25.60
N LYS A 134 -24.78 31.83 24.78
CA LYS A 134 -24.89 33.29 24.62
C LYS A 134 -26.12 33.72 23.81
N VAL A 135 -26.59 32.88 22.88
CA VAL A 135 -27.74 33.15 22.01
C VAL A 135 -29.08 32.77 22.67
N GLY A 136 -29.04 32.13 23.85
CA GLY A 136 -30.24 31.74 24.60
C GLY A 136 -30.88 30.43 24.14
N LEU A 137 -30.15 29.62 23.37
CA LEU A 137 -30.59 28.30 22.88
C LEU A 137 -30.22 27.19 23.88
N SER A 138 -30.69 27.35 25.12
CA SER A 138 -30.39 26.46 26.26
C SER A 138 -30.80 25.00 25.99
N ASP A 139 -31.93 24.80 25.33
CA ASP A 139 -32.51 23.47 25.05
C ASP A 139 -31.60 22.61 24.15
N ILE A 140 -30.85 23.23 23.24
CA ILE A 140 -29.93 22.54 22.33
C ILE A 140 -28.59 22.25 23.02
N ARG A 141 -28.12 23.17 23.89
CA ARG A 141 -26.87 23.03 24.66
C ARG A 141 -26.90 21.86 25.65
N ASP A 142 -28.06 21.64 26.26
CA ASP A 142 -28.30 20.65 27.29
C ASP A 142 -28.84 19.32 26.72
N SER A 143 -28.91 19.22 25.39
CA SER A 143 -29.21 17.95 24.73
C SER A 143 -28.11 16.93 25.05
N LYS A 144 -28.54 15.75 25.50
CA LYS A 144 -27.66 14.64 25.91
C LYS A 144 -26.73 14.20 24.77
N GLU A 145 -27.17 14.34 23.52
CA GLU A 145 -26.43 14.02 22.31
C GLU A 145 -25.23 14.96 22.08
N ILE A 146 -25.43 16.28 22.18
CA ILE A 146 -24.35 17.28 22.04
C ILE A 146 -23.35 17.20 23.20
N GLU A 147 -23.82 16.86 24.40
CA GLU A 147 -22.93 16.61 25.54
C GLU A 147 -22.05 15.39 25.32
N GLN A 148 -22.60 14.29 24.79
CA GLN A 148 -21.85 13.08 24.48
C GLN A 148 -20.82 13.32 23.37
N LEU A 149 -21.19 14.00 22.28
CA LEU A 149 -20.27 14.32 21.18
C LEU A 149 -19.16 15.31 21.58
N GLY A 150 -19.40 16.15 22.58
CA GLY A 150 -18.42 17.10 23.11
C GLY A 150 -17.45 16.51 24.14
N ARG A 151 -17.61 15.25 24.54
CA ARG A 151 -16.66 14.57 25.42
C ARG A 151 -15.49 14.06 24.57
N LYS A 152 -14.27 14.24 25.08
CA LYS A 152 -13.10 13.56 24.50
C LYS A 152 -13.30 12.07 24.64
N THR A 153 -13.36 11.34 23.54
CA THR A 153 -13.28 9.89 23.57
C THR A 153 -11.82 9.52 23.83
N SER A 154 -11.58 8.71 24.87
CA SER A 154 -10.23 8.21 25.14
C SER A 154 -9.97 7.00 24.25
N ILE A 155 -8.87 7.03 23.50
CA ILE A 155 -8.42 5.90 22.67
C ILE A 155 -8.28 4.64 23.52
N ASP A 156 -7.73 4.78 24.73
CA ASP A 156 -7.54 3.66 25.66
C ASP A 156 -8.86 3.04 26.13
N GLN A 157 -9.92 3.86 26.27
CA GLN A 157 -11.25 3.37 26.65
C GLN A 157 -11.89 2.60 25.49
N VAL A 158 -11.81 3.13 24.26
CA VAL A 158 -12.31 2.45 23.07
C VAL A 158 -11.56 1.13 22.85
N ALA A 159 -10.24 1.10 23.02
CA ALA A 159 -9.44 -0.12 22.91
C ALA A 159 -9.85 -1.16 23.96
N GLN A 160 -10.06 -0.74 25.21
CA GLN A 160 -10.53 -1.61 26.29
C GLN A 160 -11.95 -2.14 26.03
N ASP A 161 -12.86 -1.30 25.55
CA ASP A 161 -14.25 -1.68 25.25
C ASP A 161 -14.31 -2.66 24.06
N ILE A 162 -13.49 -2.46 23.02
CA ILE A 162 -13.35 -3.41 21.91
C ILE A 162 -12.77 -4.74 22.41
N GLN A 163 -11.72 -4.71 23.21
CA GLN A 163 -11.12 -5.94 23.75
C GLN A 163 -12.10 -6.71 24.64
N ARG A 164 -12.88 -5.98 25.45
CA ARG A 164 -13.90 -6.55 26.32
C ARG A 164 -15.02 -7.21 25.53
N SER A 165 -15.56 -6.52 24.53
CA SER A 165 -16.61 -7.08 23.65
C SER A 165 -16.13 -8.31 22.89
N LEU A 166 -14.90 -8.29 22.35
CA LEU A 166 -14.33 -9.48 21.71
C LEU A 166 -14.17 -10.67 22.66
N SER A 167 -13.91 -10.42 23.95
CA SER A 167 -13.77 -11.47 24.97
C SER A 167 -15.08 -11.98 25.53
N GLU A 168 -16.18 -11.23 25.41
CA GLU A 168 -17.52 -11.66 25.82
C GLU A 168 -18.21 -12.53 24.74
N ASP A 169 -17.78 -12.42 23.46
CA ASP A 169 -18.29 -13.20 22.32
C ASP A 169 -17.58 -14.56 22.12
N LEU A 170 -16.58 -14.90 22.93
CA LEU A 170 -15.72 -16.10 22.80
C LEU A 170 -15.95 -17.07 23.97
#